data_AF-A0A3B1ASW7-F1
#
_entry.id   AF-A0A3B1ASW7-F1
#
_cell.length_a   1.000
_cell.length_b   1.000
_cell.length_c   1.000
_cell.angle_alpha   90.00
_cell.angle_beta   90.00
_cell.angle_gamma   90.00
#
_symmetry.space_group_name_H-M   'P 1'
#
loop_
_entity.id
_entity.type
_entity.pdbx_description
1 polymer ?
#
loop_
_entity_poly.entity_id
_entity_poly.type
_entity_poly.pdbx_seq_one_letter_code
_entity_poly.pdbx_strand_id
1 'polypeptide(L)'
;MILREIATFLFLYTLLVSVAVAAAPVQHQMEPIDPDELQQERIVDYLETGIPNCALCHASEQRPATDYRNDLECRQCHSADYSQQFLDIDERYKVPLKDRQYKVALAKPTSTPSSTAINTVKKTIIPDDMVLVPAGEFIMGTNDWWPKSGPEHSRHLPDYYMDKYEVTNAKYEKFVAATSHRLPDHWVKNGNKIPADQEEFPITFVSWQDAVDYCEWEGKRLPSEFEWEKAARGTDGRVFPWGDEFDKDKGNTPQHGHGKSMKVGSFDSGVSPYGLYDMVGNVFEWTSSWYRSYPGNTHNDPNEGETYRVVKGGSWYDCTYYRCGISAPTYNRIFFHPMTKNFTFGFRCAQDP
;
A
#
# COMPACT_ATOMS: atom_id res chain seq x y z
N MET A 1 -37.91 -51.70 -25.06
CA MET A 1 -38.04 -50.24 -25.26
C MET A 1 -36.89 -49.43 -24.64
N ILE A 2 -36.17 -49.94 -23.63
CA ILE A 2 -35.04 -49.23 -23.00
C ILE A 2 -33.69 -49.42 -23.75
N LEU A 3 -33.54 -50.50 -24.53
CA LEU A 3 -32.31 -50.76 -25.32
C LEU A 3 -32.22 -49.95 -26.63
N ARG A 4 -33.31 -49.32 -27.09
CA ARG A 4 -33.29 -48.45 -28.28
C ARG A 4 -32.86 -47.02 -27.98
N GLU A 5 -33.05 -46.54 -26.75
CA GLU A 5 -32.67 -45.18 -26.36
C GLU A 5 -31.19 -45.05 -25.96
N ILE A 6 -30.57 -46.13 -25.47
CA ILE A 6 -29.13 -46.16 -25.16
C ILE A 6 -28.28 -46.14 -26.45
N ALA A 7 -28.78 -46.74 -27.54
CA ALA A 7 -28.11 -46.72 -28.84
C ALA A 7 -28.12 -45.31 -29.48
N THR A 8 -29.16 -44.51 -29.25
CA THR A 8 -29.24 -43.13 -29.76
C THR A 8 -28.33 -42.18 -28.98
N PHE A 9 -28.16 -42.39 -27.67
CA PHE A 9 -27.22 -41.61 -26.85
C PHE A 9 -25.76 -41.92 -27.15
N LEU A 10 -25.39 -43.18 -27.42
CA LEU A 10 -24.03 -43.56 -27.82
C LEU A 10 -23.66 -43.11 -29.25
N PHE A 11 -24.64 -42.97 -30.16
CA PHE A 11 -24.40 -42.46 -31.51
C PHE A 11 -24.25 -40.92 -31.55
N LEU A 12 -24.94 -40.20 -30.67
CA LEU A 12 -24.75 -38.76 -30.49
C LEU A 12 -23.42 -38.43 -29.78
N TYR A 13 -22.95 -39.30 -28.87
CA TYR A 13 -21.66 -39.11 -28.21
C TYR A 13 -20.46 -39.39 -29.14
N THR A 14 -20.58 -40.34 -30.09
CA THR A 14 -19.52 -40.57 -31.10
C THR A 14 -19.54 -39.55 -32.24
N LEU A 15 -20.68 -38.91 -32.54
CA LEU A 15 -20.70 -37.77 -33.48
C LEU A 15 -20.18 -36.46 -32.86
N LEU A 16 -20.34 -36.25 -31.54
CA LEU A 16 -19.79 -35.07 -30.85
C LEU A 16 -18.28 -35.16 -30.57
N VAL A 17 -17.70 -36.37 -30.58
CA VAL A 17 -16.24 -36.57 -30.45
C VAL A 17 -15.51 -36.54 -31.81
N SER A 18 -16.24 -36.39 -32.93
CA SER A 18 -15.64 -36.40 -34.29
C SER A 18 -15.70 -35.04 -35.02
N VAL A 19 -16.05 -33.94 -34.34
CA VAL A 19 -15.93 -32.56 -34.88
C VAL A 19 -14.80 -31.77 -34.17
N ALA A 20 -13.86 -32.48 -33.57
CA ALA A 20 -12.60 -31.91 -33.13
C ALA A 20 -11.51 -32.20 -34.16
N VAL A 21 -10.84 -31.13 -34.61
CA VAL A 21 -9.58 -31.11 -35.38
C VAL A 21 -9.71 -31.29 -36.89
N ALA A 22 -10.10 -30.21 -37.57
CA ALA A 22 -9.58 -29.88 -38.89
C ALA A 22 -9.48 -28.35 -39.06
N ALA A 23 -8.79 -27.69 -38.13
CA ALA A 23 -8.12 -26.44 -38.44
C ALA A 23 -6.66 -26.82 -38.69
N ALA A 24 -6.19 -26.65 -39.93
CA ALA A 24 -4.76 -26.71 -40.20
C ALA A 24 -4.05 -25.77 -39.22
N PRO A 25 -2.88 -26.15 -38.69
CA PRO A 25 -2.12 -25.21 -37.86
C PRO A 25 -1.80 -24.01 -38.74
N VAL A 26 -2.45 -22.88 -38.48
CA VAL A 26 -1.85 -21.59 -38.79
C VAL A 26 -0.65 -21.55 -37.86
N GLN A 27 0.49 -22.03 -38.33
CA GLN A 27 1.75 -21.52 -37.82
C GLN A 27 1.68 -20.01 -38.09
N HIS A 28 1.25 -19.25 -37.08
CA HIS A 28 1.86 -17.95 -36.90
C HIS A 28 3.33 -18.27 -36.65
N GLN A 29 4.10 -18.34 -37.74
CA GLN A 29 5.45 -17.83 -37.68
C GLN A 29 5.27 -16.41 -37.16
N MET A 30 5.42 -16.23 -35.84
CA MET A 30 5.90 -14.96 -35.35
C MET A 30 7.22 -14.80 -36.09
N GLU A 31 7.22 -13.97 -37.12
CA GLU A 31 8.48 -13.47 -37.64
C GLU A 31 9.23 -12.93 -36.44
N PRO A 32 10.51 -13.28 -36.27
CA PRO A 32 11.29 -12.79 -35.15
C PRO A 32 11.21 -11.26 -35.20
N ILE A 33 10.52 -10.68 -34.23
CA ILE A 33 10.47 -9.23 -34.10
C ILE A 33 11.92 -8.80 -33.90
N ASP A 34 12.38 -7.92 -34.78
CA ASP A 34 13.74 -7.40 -34.73
C ASP A 34 13.98 -6.81 -33.32
N PRO A 35 15.00 -7.27 -32.58
CA PRO A 35 15.34 -6.74 -31.27
C PRO A 35 15.45 -5.21 -31.25
N ASP A 36 15.82 -4.60 -32.39
CA ASP A 36 15.96 -3.16 -32.57
C ASP A 36 14.60 -2.46 -32.73
N GLU A 37 13.60 -3.13 -33.32
CA GLU A 37 12.23 -2.60 -33.51
C GLU A 37 11.44 -2.65 -32.19
N LEU A 38 11.62 -3.73 -31.41
CA LEU A 38 11.17 -3.81 -30.02
C LEU A 38 11.91 -2.79 -29.14
N GLN A 39 13.21 -2.53 -29.36
CA GLN A 39 13.92 -1.45 -28.65
C GLN A 39 13.34 -0.08 -29.00
N GLN A 40 12.97 0.18 -30.27
CA GLN A 40 12.41 1.45 -30.69
C GLN A 40 11.02 1.72 -30.09
N GLU A 41 10.09 0.76 -30.09
CA GLU A 41 8.79 0.92 -29.39
C GLU A 41 8.98 1.13 -27.88
N ARG A 42 9.99 0.50 -27.27
CA ARG A 42 10.36 0.64 -25.85
C ARG A 42 11.09 1.96 -25.51
N ILE A 43 11.74 2.59 -26.50
CA ILE A 43 12.40 3.90 -26.37
C ILE A 43 11.37 5.04 -26.51
N VAL A 44 10.32 4.85 -27.31
CA VAL A 44 9.24 5.84 -27.47
C VAL A 44 8.51 6.06 -26.14
N ASP A 45 8.24 4.99 -25.39
CA ASP A 45 7.61 5.05 -24.05
C ASP A 45 8.49 5.79 -23.01
N TYR A 46 9.82 5.72 -23.16
CA TYR A 46 10.81 6.41 -22.33
C TYR A 46 10.93 7.91 -22.65
N LEU A 47 10.83 8.30 -23.92
CA LEU A 47 10.93 9.71 -24.34
C LEU A 47 9.66 10.52 -24.01
N GLU A 48 8.50 9.88 -23.91
CA GLU A 48 7.23 10.55 -23.55
C GLU A 48 7.01 10.67 -22.04
N THR A 49 7.53 9.74 -21.22
CA THR A 49 7.27 9.70 -19.77
C THR A 49 8.45 10.17 -18.90
N GLY A 50 9.69 10.08 -19.40
CA GLY A 50 10.89 10.44 -18.64
C GLY A 50 11.19 9.54 -17.43
N ILE A 51 10.63 8.32 -17.37
CA ILE A 51 10.80 7.38 -16.25
C ILE A 51 11.60 6.15 -16.71
N PRO A 52 12.71 5.76 -16.05
CA PRO A 52 13.42 4.52 -16.35
C PRO A 52 12.59 3.28 -15.99
N ASN A 53 12.59 2.25 -16.86
CA ASN A 53 11.81 1.02 -16.67
C ASN A 53 12.48 0.05 -15.66
N CYS A 54 12.15 0.22 -14.38
CA CYS A 54 12.75 -0.54 -13.26
C CYS A 54 12.30 -2.01 -13.17
N ALA A 55 11.15 -2.37 -13.77
CA ALA A 55 10.60 -3.74 -13.67
C ALA A 55 11.53 -4.78 -14.30
N LEU A 56 12.28 -4.39 -15.33
CA LEU A 56 13.23 -5.24 -16.04
C LEU A 56 14.39 -5.74 -15.15
N CYS A 57 14.72 -5.00 -14.08
CA CYS A 57 15.86 -5.30 -13.21
C CYS A 57 15.48 -5.93 -11.86
N HIS A 58 14.20 -5.90 -11.48
CA HIS A 58 13.74 -6.36 -10.15
C HIS A 58 12.68 -7.49 -10.20
N ALA A 59 12.28 -7.96 -11.38
CA ALA A 59 11.20 -8.94 -11.54
C ALA A 59 11.59 -10.43 -11.39
N SER A 60 12.83 -10.80 -11.03
CA SER A 60 13.19 -12.22 -10.87
C SER A 60 14.14 -12.55 -9.72
N GLU A 61 13.86 -13.68 -9.05
CA GLU A 61 14.62 -14.26 -7.93
C GLU A 61 16.01 -14.82 -8.33
N GLN A 62 16.49 -14.58 -9.56
CA GLN A 62 17.68 -15.26 -10.12
C GLN A 62 18.76 -14.35 -10.70
N ARG A 63 18.83 -13.05 -10.35
CA ARG A 63 20.04 -12.28 -10.70
C ARG A 63 21.15 -12.54 -9.67
N PRO A 64 22.36 -12.98 -10.10
CA PRO A 64 23.51 -13.02 -9.21
C PRO A 64 23.79 -11.60 -8.70
N ALA A 65 24.26 -11.48 -7.46
CA ALA A 65 24.59 -10.22 -6.79
C ALA A 65 25.47 -9.36 -7.71
N THR A 66 24.83 -8.45 -8.45
CA THR A 66 25.48 -7.59 -9.42
C THR A 66 26.08 -6.44 -8.64
N ASP A 67 27.35 -6.11 -8.90
CA ASP A 67 28.00 -4.95 -8.30
C ASP A 67 27.39 -3.68 -8.90
N TYR A 68 26.25 -3.29 -8.35
CA TYR A 68 25.43 -2.14 -8.79
C TYR A 68 26.20 -0.82 -8.79
N ARG A 69 27.37 -0.75 -8.12
CA ARG A 69 28.24 0.43 -8.12
C ARG A 69 29.09 0.53 -9.39
N ASN A 70 29.26 -0.55 -10.14
CA ASN A 70 30.15 -0.60 -11.31
C ASN A 70 29.43 -0.88 -12.63
N ASP A 71 28.17 -1.30 -12.58
CA ASP A 71 27.32 -1.44 -13.75
C ASP A 71 26.79 -0.07 -14.24
N LEU A 72 27.01 0.23 -15.52
CA LEU A 72 26.66 1.52 -16.14
C LEU A 72 25.15 1.74 -16.22
N GLU A 73 24.35 0.68 -16.35
CA GLU A 73 22.87 0.75 -16.34
C GLU A 73 22.35 0.94 -14.91
N CYS A 74 22.99 0.33 -13.91
CA CYS A 74 22.61 0.54 -12.50
C CYS A 74 23.01 1.92 -11.96
N ARG A 75 24.16 2.48 -12.38
CA ARG A 75 24.64 3.81 -11.94
C ARG A 75 23.69 4.94 -12.32
N GLN A 76 22.89 4.77 -13.37
CA GLN A 76 21.91 5.78 -13.78
C GLN A 76 20.82 5.99 -12.71
N CYS A 77 20.54 4.96 -11.89
CA CYS A 77 19.58 5.03 -10.79
C CYS A 77 20.23 4.98 -9.39
N HIS A 78 21.51 4.58 -9.28
CA HIS A 78 22.22 4.34 -8.01
C HIS A 78 23.52 5.17 -7.83
N SER A 79 23.74 6.24 -8.61
CA SER A 79 24.89 7.13 -8.40
C SER A 79 24.67 8.12 -7.25
N ALA A 80 25.78 8.55 -6.62
CA ALA A 80 25.74 9.54 -5.53
C ALA A 80 25.18 10.90 -5.99
N ASP A 81 25.43 11.32 -7.23
CA ASP A 81 24.90 12.58 -7.77
C ASP A 81 23.38 12.54 -8.00
N TYR A 82 22.81 11.36 -8.27
CA TYR A 82 21.36 11.17 -8.34
C TYR A 82 20.72 11.40 -6.97
N SER A 83 21.39 11.03 -5.88
CA SER A 83 20.90 11.21 -4.49
C SER A 83 20.72 12.68 -4.08
N GLN A 84 21.50 13.61 -4.64
CA GLN A 84 21.37 15.04 -4.36
C GLN A 84 20.12 15.66 -4.99
N GLN A 85 19.71 15.23 -6.18
CA GLN A 85 18.48 15.71 -6.83
C GLN A 85 17.19 15.18 -6.15
N PHE A 86 17.29 14.17 -5.29
CA PHE A 86 16.18 13.63 -4.50
C PHE A 86 16.04 14.21 -3.09
N LEU A 87 16.96 15.08 -2.67
CA LEU A 87 16.86 15.83 -1.42
C LEU A 87 16.00 17.10 -1.56
N ASP A 88 15.78 17.57 -2.79
CA ASP A 88 14.84 18.65 -3.06
C ASP A 88 13.41 18.10 -2.97
N ILE A 89 12.69 18.51 -1.91
CA ILE A 89 11.24 18.34 -1.80
C ILE A 89 10.62 18.81 -3.12
N ASP A 90 9.81 17.95 -3.76
CA ASP A 90 9.05 18.31 -4.96
C ASP A 90 8.33 19.64 -4.71
N GLU A 91 8.55 20.63 -5.58
CA GLU A 91 8.04 21.99 -5.39
C GLU A 91 6.52 22.05 -5.13
N ARG A 92 5.78 21.03 -5.59
CA ARG A 92 4.34 20.88 -5.31
C ARG A 92 4.06 20.85 -3.80
N TYR A 93 4.93 20.29 -2.98
CA TYR A 93 4.75 20.21 -1.52
C TYR A 93 5.33 21.41 -0.75
N LYS A 94 5.79 22.45 -1.46
CA LYS A 94 6.23 23.72 -0.88
C LYS A 94 5.14 24.81 -0.85
N VAL A 95 3.95 24.53 -1.39
CA VAL A 95 2.84 25.50 -1.52
C VAL A 95 1.52 24.85 -1.07
N PRO A 96 0.68 25.52 -0.24
CA PRO A 96 -0.63 25.03 0.17
C PRO A 96 -1.54 24.68 -1.02
N LEU A 97 -2.30 23.57 -0.93
CA LEU A 97 -3.22 23.12 -1.98
C LEU A 97 -4.22 24.22 -2.40
N LYS A 98 -4.71 24.99 -1.43
CA LYS A 98 -5.64 26.12 -1.64
C LYS A 98 -5.12 27.23 -2.56
N ASP A 99 -3.80 27.37 -2.70
CA ASP A 99 -3.16 28.47 -3.43
C ASP A 99 -2.71 28.04 -4.84
N ARG A 100 -2.93 26.77 -5.21
CA ARG A 100 -2.76 26.28 -6.59
C ARG A 100 -3.95 26.76 -7.42
N GLN A 101 -3.84 27.93 -8.06
CA GLN A 101 -4.88 28.46 -8.93
C GLN A 101 -5.14 27.54 -10.13
N TYR A 102 -6.22 26.75 -10.06
CA TYR A 102 -6.88 26.18 -11.23
C TYR A 102 -8.40 26.37 -11.11
N LYS A 103 -9.03 26.80 -12.20
CA LYS A 103 -10.46 27.15 -12.26
C LYS A 103 -11.33 25.91 -12.03
N VAL A 104 -11.68 25.64 -10.77
CA VAL A 104 -12.75 24.71 -10.42
C VAL A 104 -14.04 25.51 -10.24
N ALA A 105 -15.09 25.12 -10.96
CA ALA A 105 -16.42 25.68 -10.76
C ALA A 105 -16.92 25.31 -9.36
N LEU A 106 -16.98 26.31 -8.48
CA LEU A 106 -17.52 26.16 -7.12
C LEU A 106 -18.99 25.74 -7.19
N ALA A 107 -19.30 24.52 -6.78
CA ALA A 107 -20.65 24.17 -6.38
C ALA A 107 -20.95 24.88 -5.04
N LYS A 108 -22.04 25.65 -5.01
CA LYS A 108 -22.44 26.42 -3.82
C LYS A 108 -22.81 25.49 -2.66
N PRO A 109 -22.40 25.78 -1.43
CA PRO A 109 -22.86 25.05 -0.26
C PRO A 109 -24.34 25.38 0.00
N THR A 110 -25.17 24.36 0.07
CA THR A 110 -26.56 24.49 0.52
C THR A 110 -26.82 23.52 1.66
N SER A 111 -26.66 23.98 2.89
CA SER A 111 -27.65 23.87 3.98
C SER A 111 -26.99 24.09 5.35
N THR A 112 -27.71 24.86 6.16
CA THR A 112 -27.43 25.22 7.55
C THR A 112 -27.61 24.01 8.48
N PRO A 113 -26.84 23.87 9.57
CA PRO A 113 -27.03 22.77 10.51
C PRO A 113 -28.33 22.94 11.30
N SER A 114 -29.21 21.93 11.25
CA SER A 114 -30.33 21.82 12.18
C SER A 114 -29.90 21.00 13.39
N SER A 115 -29.76 21.67 14.52
CA SER A 115 -29.67 21.09 15.85
C SER A 115 -30.90 20.21 16.13
N THR A 116 -30.68 18.97 16.57
CA THR A 116 -31.12 18.39 17.87
C THR A 116 -31.40 16.90 17.71
N ALA A 117 -30.53 16.06 18.26
CA ALA A 117 -30.91 14.75 18.80
C ALA A 117 -29.88 14.38 19.88
N ILE A 118 -30.27 14.56 21.15
CA ILE A 118 -29.56 13.98 22.29
C ILE A 118 -29.91 12.49 22.28
N ASN A 119 -29.02 11.66 21.74
CA ASN A 119 -29.08 10.21 21.90
C ASN A 119 -28.10 9.79 22.99
N THR A 120 -28.65 8.98 23.90
CA THR A 120 -28.01 8.30 25.02
C THR A 120 -26.59 7.82 24.68
N VAL A 121 -25.58 8.43 25.30
CA VAL A 121 -24.20 7.98 25.26
C VAL A 121 -24.13 6.64 25.99
N LYS A 122 -24.19 5.52 25.23
CA LYS A 122 -23.53 4.30 25.70
C LYS A 122 -22.08 4.70 25.93
N LYS A 123 -21.58 4.53 27.16
CA LYS A 123 -20.17 4.75 27.48
C LYS A 123 -19.37 3.73 26.67
N THR A 124 -18.95 4.14 25.48
CA THR A 124 -18.08 3.37 24.61
C THR A 124 -16.77 3.17 25.36
N ILE A 125 -16.49 1.94 25.78
CA ILE A 125 -15.20 1.57 26.34
C ILE A 125 -14.28 1.43 25.13
N ILE A 126 -13.49 2.46 24.85
CA ILE A 126 -12.44 2.37 23.84
C ILE A 126 -11.41 1.38 24.40
N PRO A 127 -11.07 0.30 23.67
CA PRO A 127 -10.01 -0.62 24.09
C PRO A 127 -8.71 0.15 24.36
N ASP A 128 -8.00 -0.24 25.42
CA ASP A 128 -6.70 0.35 25.75
C ASP A 128 -5.78 0.28 24.51
N ASP A 129 -5.04 1.36 24.23
CA ASP A 129 -4.17 1.57 23.06
C ASP A 129 -4.86 1.73 21.67
N MET A 130 -6.18 1.86 21.59
CA MET A 130 -6.88 2.19 20.34
C MET A 130 -7.48 3.59 20.37
N VAL A 131 -7.80 4.12 19.19
CA VAL A 131 -8.54 5.37 19.03
C VAL A 131 -9.82 5.13 18.22
N LEU A 132 -10.91 5.80 18.61
CA LEU A 132 -12.16 5.79 17.86
C LEU A 132 -12.04 6.72 16.65
N VAL A 133 -12.24 6.18 15.45
CA VAL A 133 -12.46 6.96 14.23
C VAL A 133 -13.96 7.05 13.99
N PRO A 134 -14.59 8.25 14.08
CA PRO A 134 -16.04 8.37 13.97
C PRO A 134 -16.58 7.99 12.59
N ALA A 135 -17.80 7.47 12.57
CA ALA A 135 -18.56 7.25 11.34
C ALA A 135 -18.71 8.56 10.55
N GLY A 136 -18.77 8.45 9.23
CA GLY A 136 -19.00 9.59 8.35
C GLY A 136 -18.25 9.54 7.03
N GLU A 137 -18.55 10.53 6.20
CA GLU A 137 -17.87 10.78 4.93
C GLU A 137 -16.43 11.25 5.13
N PHE A 138 -15.56 10.87 4.21
CA PHE A 138 -14.24 11.47 4.04
C PHE A 138 -13.86 11.54 2.56
N ILE A 139 -12.90 12.40 2.24
CA ILE A 139 -12.31 12.51 0.91
C ILE A 139 -11.22 11.45 0.78
N MET A 140 -11.42 10.50 -0.12
CA MET A 140 -10.49 9.41 -0.39
C MET A 140 -9.73 9.63 -1.70
N GLY A 141 -8.44 9.30 -1.69
CA GLY A 141 -7.58 9.39 -2.86
C GLY A 141 -7.21 10.83 -3.19
N THR A 142 -6.78 11.04 -4.43
CA THR A 142 -6.44 12.35 -5.00
C THR A 142 -6.38 12.29 -6.52
N ASN A 143 -6.62 13.43 -7.18
CA ASN A 143 -6.43 13.58 -8.63
C ASN A 143 -5.04 14.12 -8.99
N ASP A 144 -4.26 14.59 -8.01
CA ASP A 144 -3.00 15.31 -8.22
C ASP A 144 -1.76 14.43 -8.00
N TRP A 145 -1.96 13.11 -8.08
CA TRP A 145 -0.95 12.11 -7.79
C TRP A 145 -0.87 11.00 -8.83
N TRP A 146 -0.21 9.90 -8.48
CA TRP A 146 -0.17 8.71 -9.30
C TRP A 146 -1.58 8.22 -9.64
N PRO A 147 -1.86 7.85 -10.91
CA PRO A 147 -3.21 7.51 -11.37
C PRO A 147 -3.93 6.48 -10.48
N LYS A 148 -3.20 5.50 -9.93
CA LYS A 148 -3.74 4.49 -9.00
C LYS A 148 -4.34 5.04 -7.70
N SER A 149 -3.97 6.26 -7.30
CA SER A 149 -4.48 6.94 -6.10
C SER A 149 -5.72 7.77 -6.38
N GLY A 150 -6.16 7.86 -7.64
CA GLY A 150 -7.36 8.56 -8.07
C GLY A 150 -8.47 7.61 -8.55
N PRO A 151 -9.62 8.18 -8.97
CA PRO A 151 -9.95 9.59 -8.78
C PRO A 151 -10.20 9.90 -7.30
N GLU A 152 -10.06 11.17 -6.92
CA GLU A 152 -10.56 11.66 -5.65
C GLU A 152 -12.08 11.48 -5.56
N HIS A 153 -12.58 10.92 -4.46
CA HIS A 153 -14.00 10.65 -4.28
C HIS A 153 -14.43 10.68 -2.82
N SER A 154 -15.71 10.98 -2.57
CA SER A 154 -16.30 10.86 -1.23
C SER A 154 -16.58 9.40 -0.91
N ARG A 155 -16.34 9.01 0.34
CA ARG A 155 -16.71 7.69 0.84
C ARG A 155 -17.23 7.75 2.27
N HIS A 156 -18.35 7.07 2.51
CA HIS A 156 -18.83 6.78 3.85
C HIS A 156 -18.09 5.61 4.48
N LEU A 157 -17.71 5.73 5.76
CA LEU A 157 -17.30 4.61 6.59
C LEU A 157 -18.08 4.62 7.92
N PRO A 158 -18.45 3.45 8.47
CA PRO A 158 -18.92 3.35 9.85
C PRO A 158 -17.82 3.79 10.84
N ASP A 159 -18.17 3.88 12.12
CA ASP A 159 -17.19 4.04 13.17
C ASP A 159 -16.44 2.72 13.41
N TYR A 160 -15.18 2.85 13.82
CA TYR A 160 -14.31 1.72 14.14
C TYR A 160 -13.20 2.21 15.07
N TYR A 161 -12.55 1.28 15.76
CA TYR A 161 -11.31 1.55 16.48
C TYR A 161 -10.12 1.18 15.60
N MET A 162 -9.03 1.93 15.74
CA MET A 162 -7.73 1.57 15.15
C MET A 162 -6.63 1.73 16.20
N ASP A 163 -5.64 0.84 16.17
CA ASP A 163 -4.49 0.92 17.07
C ASP A 163 -3.79 2.27 16.93
N LYS A 164 -3.48 2.88 18.07
CA LYS A 164 -2.81 4.18 18.16
C LYS A 164 -1.41 4.16 17.54
N TYR A 165 -0.75 3.02 17.62
CA TYR A 165 0.63 2.75 17.18
C TYR A 165 0.66 1.49 16.31
N GLU A 166 1.72 1.31 15.53
CA GLU A 166 2.03 0.03 14.91
C GLU A 166 2.25 -1.05 15.99
N VAL A 167 2.05 -2.32 15.62
CA VAL A 167 2.32 -3.45 16.52
C VAL A 167 3.82 -3.49 16.84
N THR A 168 4.17 -3.50 18.12
CA THR A 168 5.57 -3.52 18.55
C THR A 168 6.14 -4.93 18.61
N ASN A 169 7.47 -5.05 18.62
CA ASN A 169 8.15 -6.33 18.82
C ASN A 169 7.69 -7.02 20.13
N ALA A 170 7.56 -6.27 21.23
CA ALA A 170 7.11 -6.81 22.51
C ALA A 170 5.66 -7.33 22.47
N LYS A 171 4.78 -6.65 21.73
CA LYS A 171 3.41 -7.10 21.51
C LYS A 171 3.39 -8.39 20.66
N TYR A 172 4.19 -8.44 19.60
CA TYR A 172 4.30 -9.61 18.73
C TYR A 172 4.95 -10.82 19.41
N GLU A 173 5.86 -10.61 20.35
CA GLU A 173 6.50 -11.71 21.11
C GLU A 173 5.49 -12.47 21.96
N LYS A 174 4.52 -11.77 22.56
CA LYS A 174 3.41 -12.40 23.30
C LYS A 174 2.58 -13.31 22.40
N PHE A 175 2.28 -12.87 21.19
CA PHE A 175 1.58 -13.67 20.17
C PHE A 175 2.36 -14.94 19.83
N VAL A 176 3.64 -14.80 19.50
CA VAL A 176 4.53 -15.94 19.20
C VAL A 176 4.58 -16.92 20.36
N ALA A 177 4.75 -16.43 21.59
CA ALA A 177 4.81 -17.27 22.78
C ALA A 177 3.50 -18.01 23.05
N ALA A 178 2.35 -17.38 22.78
CA ALA A 178 1.03 -17.97 23.00
C ALA A 178 0.63 -19.00 21.93
N THR A 179 1.08 -18.82 20.68
CA THR A 179 0.59 -19.58 19.53
C THR A 179 1.63 -20.51 18.91
N SER A 180 2.90 -20.41 19.33
CA SER A 180 4.05 -21.03 18.65
C SER A 180 4.20 -20.59 17.18
N HIS A 181 3.71 -19.40 16.85
CA HIS A 181 3.84 -18.84 15.51
C HIS A 181 5.32 -18.67 15.12
N ARG A 182 5.61 -18.74 13.82
CA ARG A 182 6.96 -18.56 13.27
C ARG A 182 7.55 -17.21 13.68
N LEU A 183 8.80 -17.23 14.13
CA LEU A 183 9.59 -16.04 14.45
C LEU A 183 9.94 -15.24 13.18
N PRO A 184 9.97 -13.89 13.25
CA PRO A 184 10.54 -13.06 12.21
C PRO A 184 12.03 -13.38 11.98
N ASP A 185 12.48 -13.29 10.72
CA ASP A 185 13.85 -13.67 10.33
C ASP A 185 14.94 -12.94 11.13
N HIS A 186 14.71 -11.67 11.46
CA HIS A 186 15.67 -10.87 12.22
C HIS A 186 15.79 -11.32 13.69
N TRP A 187 14.73 -11.88 14.29
CA TRP A 187 14.80 -12.47 15.62
C TRP A 187 15.56 -13.80 15.59
N VAL A 188 15.32 -14.63 14.57
CA VAL A 188 16.04 -15.89 14.37
C VAL A 188 17.55 -15.64 14.25
N LYS A 189 17.94 -14.66 13.43
CA LYS A 189 19.35 -14.22 13.29
C LYS A 189 19.93 -13.65 14.58
N ASN A 190 19.08 -13.19 15.50
CA ASN A 190 19.45 -12.67 16.82
C ASN A 190 19.25 -13.73 17.93
N GLY A 191 19.42 -15.02 17.62
CA GLY A 191 19.35 -16.08 18.63
C GLY A 191 17.94 -16.33 19.16
N ASN A 192 16.93 -16.20 18.29
CA ASN A 192 15.50 -16.38 18.59
C ASN A 192 14.94 -15.37 19.59
N LYS A 193 15.40 -14.12 19.56
CA LYS A 193 15.00 -13.05 20.48
C LYS A 193 14.85 -11.72 19.78
N ILE A 194 14.03 -10.83 20.34
CA ILE A 194 14.00 -9.42 19.97
C ILE A 194 15.42 -8.84 20.07
N PRO A 195 15.89 -8.06 19.08
CA PRO A 195 17.13 -7.29 19.21
C PRO A 195 17.10 -6.38 20.44
N ALA A 196 18.25 -6.23 21.11
CA ALA A 196 18.34 -5.42 22.32
C ALA A 196 17.80 -3.99 22.08
N ASP A 197 17.02 -3.49 23.04
CA ASP A 197 16.40 -2.16 23.05
C ASP A 197 15.40 -1.89 21.91
N GLN A 198 14.86 -2.94 21.28
CA GLN A 198 13.88 -2.85 20.19
C GLN A 198 12.47 -3.32 20.54
N GLU A 199 12.16 -3.51 21.82
CA GLU A 199 10.87 -3.97 22.32
C GLU A 199 9.71 -3.08 21.83
N GLU A 200 9.93 -1.75 21.81
CA GLU A 200 8.95 -0.73 21.42
C GLU A 200 9.07 -0.27 19.96
N PHE A 201 9.90 -0.93 19.16
CA PHE A 201 10.00 -0.67 17.71
C PHE A 201 8.89 -1.43 16.99
N PRO A 202 8.40 -0.94 15.84
CA PRO A 202 7.41 -1.65 15.04
C PRO A 202 7.98 -3.01 14.64
N ILE A 203 7.13 -4.04 14.71
CA ILE A 203 7.45 -5.36 14.18
C ILE A 203 7.69 -5.26 12.68
N THR A 204 8.74 -5.93 12.20
CA THR A 204 9.08 -6.00 10.76
C THR A 204 9.39 -7.43 10.34
N PHE A 205 9.65 -7.66 9.05
CA PHE A 205 9.81 -9.00 8.47
C PHE A 205 8.58 -9.89 8.66
N VAL A 206 7.39 -9.28 8.66
CA VAL A 206 6.09 -9.95 8.73
C VAL A 206 5.39 -9.86 7.37
N SER A 207 4.82 -10.98 6.96
CA SER A 207 3.95 -11.06 5.77
C SER A 207 2.56 -10.55 6.09
N TRP A 208 1.73 -10.40 5.06
CA TRP A 208 0.33 -10.04 5.25
C TRP A 208 -0.41 -11.07 6.12
N GLN A 209 -0.14 -12.37 5.91
CA GLN A 209 -0.78 -13.42 6.71
C GLN A 209 -0.32 -13.41 8.17
N ASP A 210 0.98 -13.19 8.42
CA ASP A 210 1.49 -13.07 9.80
C ASP A 210 0.78 -11.90 10.55
N ALA A 211 0.48 -10.81 9.83
CA ALA A 211 -0.24 -9.66 10.37
C ALA A 211 -1.74 -9.95 10.64
N VAL A 212 -2.40 -10.69 9.74
CA VAL A 212 -3.78 -11.18 9.94
C VAL A 212 -3.85 -12.08 11.17
N ASP A 213 -2.99 -13.10 11.25
CA ASP A 213 -2.99 -14.08 12.33
C ASP A 213 -2.78 -13.40 13.70
N TYR A 214 -1.90 -12.40 13.75
CA TYR A 214 -1.72 -11.57 14.96
C TYR A 214 -2.99 -10.80 15.33
N CYS A 215 -3.57 -10.05 14.37
CA CYS A 215 -4.74 -9.23 14.68
C CYS A 215 -5.92 -10.10 15.11
N GLU A 216 -6.15 -11.25 14.46
CA GLU A 216 -7.19 -12.20 14.84
C GLU A 216 -6.97 -12.78 16.24
N TRP A 217 -5.72 -13.10 16.59
CA TRP A 217 -5.35 -13.58 17.93
C TRP A 217 -5.65 -12.53 19.03
N GLU A 218 -5.44 -11.24 18.75
CA GLU A 218 -5.83 -10.13 19.63
C GLU A 218 -7.34 -9.83 19.62
N GLY A 219 -8.15 -10.57 18.84
CA GLY A 219 -9.59 -10.30 18.70
C GLY A 219 -9.91 -9.06 17.86
N LYS A 220 -8.99 -8.70 16.95
CA LYS A 220 -9.03 -7.55 16.04
C LYS A 220 -8.98 -8.03 14.58
N ARG A 221 -8.76 -7.10 13.65
CA ARG A 221 -8.55 -7.35 12.20
C ARG A 221 -7.54 -6.36 11.64
N LEU A 222 -7.04 -6.59 10.43
CA LEU A 222 -6.34 -5.53 9.70
C LEU A 222 -7.34 -4.43 9.26
N PRO A 223 -6.93 -3.14 9.26
CA PRO A 223 -7.72 -2.08 8.66
C PRO A 223 -7.79 -2.28 7.14
N SER A 224 -8.89 -1.90 6.52
CA SER A 224 -8.91 -1.67 5.07
C SER A 224 -8.06 -0.44 4.72
N GLU A 225 -7.63 -0.31 3.46
CA GLU A 225 -6.92 0.91 3.02
C GLU A 225 -7.78 2.18 3.19
N PHE A 226 -9.10 2.02 3.21
CA PHE A 226 -10.09 3.07 3.36
C PHE A 226 -10.12 3.60 4.79
N GLU A 227 -10.17 2.67 5.74
CA GLU A 227 -10.09 2.98 7.17
C GLU A 227 -8.73 3.60 7.49
N TRP A 228 -7.65 2.99 7.01
CA TRP A 228 -6.30 3.51 7.24
C TRP A 228 -6.16 4.96 6.77
N GLU A 229 -6.62 5.27 5.55
CA GLU A 229 -6.50 6.63 5.00
C GLU A 229 -7.36 7.64 5.75
N LYS A 230 -8.61 7.30 6.07
CA LYS A 230 -9.46 8.16 6.91
C LYS A 230 -8.81 8.40 8.26
N ALA A 231 -8.30 7.36 8.91
CA ALA A 231 -7.62 7.45 10.20
C ALA A 231 -6.39 8.38 10.15
N ALA A 232 -5.64 8.34 9.05
CA ALA A 232 -4.45 9.16 8.83
C ALA A 232 -4.78 10.63 8.57
N ARG A 233 -5.79 10.92 7.74
CA ARG A 233 -6.00 12.28 7.19
C ARG A 233 -7.27 12.98 7.66
N GLY A 234 -8.19 12.30 8.33
CA GLY A 234 -9.48 12.88 8.69
C GLY A 234 -10.41 13.03 7.49
N THR A 235 -11.24 14.08 7.50
CA THR A 235 -12.32 14.27 6.51
C THR A 235 -12.08 15.42 5.54
N ASP A 236 -11.04 16.23 5.74
CA ASP A 236 -10.79 17.48 5.01
C ASP A 236 -9.87 17.31 3.79
N GLY A 237 -9.40 16.10 3.50
CA GLY A 237 -8.57 15.83 2.32
C GLY A 237 -7.13 16.35 2.45
N ARG A 238 -6.61 16.59 3.66
CA ARG A 238 -5.20 16.96 3.86
C ARG A 238 -4.21 15.94 3.29
N VAL A 239 -3.02 16.38 2.91
CA VAL A 239 -1.98 15.52 2.31
C VAL A 239 -1.29 14.62 3.33
N PHE A 240 -0.95 15.18 4.49
CA PHE A 240 -0.27 14.51 5.61
C PHE A 240 -1.16 14.60 6.85
N PRO A 241 -0.95 13.76 7.88
CA PRO A 241 -1.74 13.79 9.10
C PRO A 241 -1.80 15.19 9.76
N TRP A 242 -0.71 15.95 9.63
CA TRP A 242 -0.54 17.30 10.18
C TRP A 242 -0.87 18.45 9.23
N GLY A 243 -1.36 18.19 8.02
CA GLY A 243 -1.73 19.24 7.04
C GLY A 243 -1.14 18.99 5.66
N ASP A 244 -1.02 20.05 4.86
CA ASP A 244 -0.63 19.93 3.44
C ASP A 244 0.87 20.12 3.18
N GLU A 245 1.56 20.79 4.10
CA GLU A 245 2.99 21.06 3.99
C GLU A 245 3.80 19.90 4.58
N PHE A 246 4.74 19.38 3.80
CA PHE A 246 5.63 18.33 4.24
C PHE A 246 6.57 18.86 5.32
N ASP A 247 6.75 18.08 6.38
CA ASP A 247 7.68 18.38 7.47
C ASP A 247 8.46 17.12 7.83
N LYS A 248 9.76 17.15 7.60
CA LYS A 248 10.66 16.01 7.83
C LYS A 248 10.78 15.62 9.31
N ASP A 249 10.42 16.50 10.22
CA ASP A 249 10.55 16.29 11.66
C ASP A 249 9.23 15.82 12.31
N LYS A 250 8.23 15.49 11.49
CA LYS A 250 6.93 14.96 11.92
C LYS A 250 6.70 13.48 11.59
N GLY A 251 7.70 12.80 11.04
CA GLY A 251 7.64 11.36 10.82
C GLY A 251 8.99 10.78 10.41
N ASN A 252 9.20 9.50 10.69
CA ASN A 252 10.45 8.82 10.35
C ASN A 252 10.47 8.42 8.87
N THR A 253 10.73 9.38 8.00
CA THR A 253 10.88 9.19 6.55
C THR A 253 12.36 9.24 6.16
N PRO A 254 12.74 8.90 4.92
CA PRO A 254 14.14 9.06 4.48
C PRO A 254 14.69 10.48 4.67
N GLN A 255 13.84 11.50 4.57
CA GLN A 255 14.17 12.92 4.79
C GLN A 255 14.51 13.25 6.24
N HIS A 256 13.95 12.50 7.19
CA HIS A 256 14.35 12.65 8.59
C HIS A 256 15.81 12.23 8.78
N GLY A 257 16.29 11.24 8.00
CA GLY A 257 17.70 10.87 7.93
C GLY A 257 18.19 9.97 9.06
N HIS A 258 17.29 9.39 9.87
CA HIS A 258 17.66 8.48 10.97
C HIS A 258 18.20 7.13 10.47
N GLY A 259 17.80 6.69 9.27
CA GLY A 259 18.38 5.53 8.58
C GLY A 259 18.00 4.16 9.15
N LYS A 260 16.98 4.10 10.02
CA LYS A 260 16.34 2.88 10.54
C LYS A 260 14.96 3.24 11.14
N SER A 261 14.14 2.23 11.43
CA SER A 261 12.90 2.42 12.18
C SER A 261 13.17 3.04 13.56
N MET A 262 12.13 3.61 14.17
CA MET A 262 12.17 4.21 15.49
C MET A 262 11.12 3.58 16.39
N LYS A 263 11.21 3.85 17.70
CA LYS A 263 10.16 3.47 18.63
C LYS A 263 8.84 4.06 18.16
N VAL A 264 7.76 3.28 18.26
CA VAL A 264 6.43 3.82 17.96
C VAL A 264 6.14 5.01 18.87
N GLY A 265 5.44 6.00 18.34
CA GLY A 265 5.11 7.23 19.05
C GLY A 265 6.24 8.26 19.14
N SER A 266 7.30 8.16 18.33
CA SER A 266 8.45 9.07 18.45
C SER A 266 8.18 10.52 17.98
N PHE A 267 7.07 10.76 17.28
CA PHE A 267 6.76 12.04 16.63
C PHE A 267 5.43 12.63 17.12
N ASP A 268 5.42 13.26 18.30
CA ASP A 268 4.23 13.90 18.89
C ASP A 268 3.59 14.97 18.00
N SER A 269 4.38 15.65 17.16
CA SER A 269 3.90 16.66 16.21
C SER A 269 3.36 16.08 14.90
N GLY A 270 3.52 14.76 14.68
CA GLY A 270 3.10 14.03 13.50
C GLY A 270 1.74 13.33 13.62
N VAL A 271 1.06 13.51 14.75
CA VAL A 271 -0.15 12.78 15.12
C VAL A 271 -1.31 13.12 14.18
N SER A 272 -2.09 12.11 13.83
CA SER A 272 -3.27 12.24 12.98
C SER A 272 -4.41 13.02 13.65
N PRO A 273 -5.42 13.47 12.87
CA PRO A 273 -6.59 14.18 13.43
C PRO A 273 -7.34 13.39 14.51
N TYR A 274 -7.19 12.07 14.53
CA TYR A 274 -7.85 11.18 15.47
C TYR A 274 -6.90 10.62 16.55
N GLY A 275 -5.63 11.05 16.57
CA GLY A 275 -4.69 10.66 17.62
C GLY A 275 -3.78 9.48 17.29
N LEU A 276 -3.71 9.03 16.02
CA LEU A 276 -2.81 7.96 15.59
C LEU A 276 -1.41 8.49 15.32
N TYR A 277 -0.40 7.72 15.69
CA TYR A 277 1.01 8.06 15.49
C TYR A 277 1.57 7.31 14.29
N ASP A 278 2.66 7.85 13.74
CA ASP A 278 3.50 7.21 12.72
C ASP A 278 2.73 6.76 11.47
N MET A 279 1.59 7.42 11.17
CA MET A 279 0.85 7.19 9.92
C MET A 279 1.67 7.60 8.67
N VAL A 280 2.82 8.25 8.86
CA VAL A 280 3.74 8.65 7.79
C VAL A 280 5.17 8.24 8.15
N GLY A 281 5.73 7.34 7.35
CA GLY A 281 7.06 6.79 7.57
C GLY A 281 7.08 5.66 8.59
N ASN A 282 8.21 5.48 9.26
CA ASN A 282 8.54 4.35 10.11
C ASN A 282 8.45 3.02 9.35
N VAL A 283 7.29 2.39 9.23
CA VAL A 283 7.12 1.16 8.43
C VAL A 283 5.87 1.25 7.56
N PHE A 284 5.93 0.65 6.37
CA PHE A 284 4.73 0.40 5.60
C PHE A 284 3.80 -0.52 6.38
N GLU A 285 2.51 -0.25 6.28
CA GLU A 285 1.51 -0.99 7.03
C GLU A 285 0.61 -1.81 6.12
N TRP A 286 0.55 -3.12 6.37
CA TRP A 286 -0.39 -4.02 5.71
C TRP A 286 -1.84 -3.62 5.97
N THR A 287 -2.65 -3.65 4.92
CA THR A 287 -4.11 -3.47 5.00
C THR A 287 -4.83 -4.74 4.56
N SER A 288 -6.11 -4.88 4.89
CA SER A 288 -6.95 -5.97 4.41
C SER A 288 -7.35 -5.82 2.93
N SER A 289 -7.10 -4.67 2.30
CA SER A 289 -7.52 -4.41 0.93
C SER A 289 -6.67 -5.16 -0.10
N TRP A 290 -7.36 -5.84 -1.03
CA TRP A 290 -6.77 -6.22 -2.31
C TRP A 290 -6.48 -4.98 -3.15
N TYR A 291 -5.42 -5.01 -3.96
CA TYR A 291 -5.10 -3.91 -4.85
C TYR A 291 -6.07 -3.88 -6.03
N ARG A 292 -7.02 -2.93 -5.97
CA ARG A 292 -8.00 -2.67 -7.03
C ARG A 292 -8.06 -1.19 -7.33
N SER A 293 -8.39 -0.88 -8.58
CA SER A 293 -8.69 0.47 -9.03
C SER A 293 -9.86 1.07 -8.23
N TYR A 294 -9.79 2.36 -7.93
CA TYR A 294 -10.92 3.05 -7.30
C TYR A 294 -12.08 3.18 -8.29
N PRO A 295 -13.33 3.25 -7.80
CA PRO A 295 -14.49 3.46 -8.67
C PRO A 295 -14.30 4.70 -9.55
N GLY A 296 -14.47 4.55 -10.86
CA GLY A 296 -14.28 5.63 -11.83
C GLY A 296 -12.84 5.87 -12.27
N ASN A 297 -11.87 5.12 -11.77
CA ASN A 297 -10.51 5.16 -12.31
C ASN A 297 -10.48 4.52 -13.70
N THR A 298 -9.99 5.27 -14.69
CA THR A 298 -9.89 4.84 -16.09
C THR A 298 -8.49 4.32 -16.44
N HIS A 299 -7.52 4.44 -15.52
CA HIS A 299 -6.19 3.87 -15.68
C HIS A 299 -6.25 2.36 -15.53
N ASN A 300 -5.88 1.65 -16.59
CA ASN A 300 -5.78 0.20 -16.57
C ASN A 300 -4.41 -0.22 -15.97
N ASP A 301 -4.41 -0.64 -14.70
CA ASP A 301 -3.21 -1.18 -14.05
C ASP A 301 -3.21 -2.72 -14.14
N PRO A 302 -2.26 -3.36 -14.84
CA PRO A 302 -2.23 -4.80 -15.02
C PRO A 302 -2.04 -5.59 -13.70
N ASN A 303 -1.71 -4.90 -12.60
CA ASN A 303 -1.55 -5.51 -11.29
C ASN A 303 -2.86 -5.54 -10.49
N GLU A 304 -3.95 -4.94 -10.99
CA GLU A 304 -5.23 -4.95 -10.27
C GLU A 304 -5.79 -6.38 -10.13
N GLY A 305 -6.45 -6.66 -9.01
CA GLY A 305 -7.08 -7.95 -8.75
C GLY A 305 -6.81 -8.46 -7.35
N GLU A 306 -6.74 -9.78 -7.19
CA GLU A 306 -6.54 -10.46 -5.90
C GLU A 306 -5.14 -11.09 -5.80
N THR A 307 -4.16 -10.53 -6.50
CA THR A 307 -2.76 -10.99 -6.44
C THR A 307 -1.96 -10.22 -5.38
N TYR A 308 -2.24 -8.92 -5.21
CA TYR A 308 -1.47 -8.04 -4.34
C TYR A 308 -2.35 -7.38 -3.28
N ARG A 309 -1.80 -7.20 -2.08
CA ARG A 309 -2.45 -6.46 -0.98
C ARG A 309 -1.87 -5.06 -0.90
N VAL A 310 -2.71 -4.11 -0.51
CA VAL A 310 -2.31 -2.71 -0.35
C VAL A 310 -1.53 -2.54 0.95
N VAL A 311 -0.43 -1.79 0.87
CA VAL A 311 0.28 -1.23 2.02
C VAL A 311 0.26 0.30 1.95
N LYS A 312 0.26 0.95 3.12
CA LYS A 312 0.08 2.41 3.28
C LYS A 312 1.18 3.00 4.17
N GLY A 313 1.27 4.34 4.21
CA GLY A 313 2.08 5.10 5.19
C GLY A 313 3.51 5.44 4.78
N GLY A 314 4.14 4.63 3.94
CA GLY A 314 5.57 4.79 3.71
C GLY A 314 6.39 4.16 4.85
N SER A 315 7.71 4.22 4.75
CA SER A 315 8.65 3.73 5.74
C SER A 315 9.83 4.68 5.91
N TRP A 316 10.73 4.36 6.84
CA TRP A 316 12.01 5.04 7.00
C TRP A 316 12.94 4.88 5.78
N TYR A 317 12.65 3.96 4.86
CA TYR A 317 13.48 3.59 3.71
C TYR A 317 12.71 3.49 2.38
N ASP A 318 12.31 4.64 1.83
CA ASP A 318 11.48 4.73 0.62
C ASP A 318 12.11 5.58 -0.50
N CYS A 319 13.37 5.33 -0.83
CA CYS A 319 14.11 6.13 -1.82
C CYS A 319 14.14 5.55 -3.24
N THR A 320 13.53 4.39 -3.50
CA THR A 320 13.82 3.62 -4.74
C THR A 320 12.85 3.86 -5.90
N TYR A 321 11.63 4.34 -5.67
CA TYR A 321 10.62 4.44 -6.75
C TYR A 321 9.90 5.79 -6.83
N TYR A 322 9.82 6.55 -5.74
CA TYR A 322 8.95 7.73 -5.67
C TYR A 322 9.69 9.06 -5.46
N ARG A 323 11.04 9.11 -5.50
CA ARG A 323 11.86 10.13 -4.83
C ARG A 323 11.71 10.00 -3.31
N CYS A 324 12.80 10.20 -2.56
CA CYS A 324 12.78 10.04 -1.10
C CYS A 324 11.58 10.82 -0.51
N GLY A 325 10.80 10.24 0.40
CA GLY A 325 9.75 10.95 1.16
C GLY A 325 8.40 11.17 0.47
N ILE A 326 8.26 10.76 -0.78
CA ILE A 326 7.02 10.95 -1.54
C ILE A 326 6.00 9.83 -1.30
N SER A 327 6.38 8.74 -0.63
CA SER A 327 5.43 7.72 -0.14
C SER A 327 4.61 8.20 1.07
N ALA A 328 4.99 9.33 1.65
CA ALA A 328 4.43 9.93 2.85
C ALA A 328 2.99 10.47 2.77
N PRO A 329 2.45 10.93 1.61
CA PRO A 329 1.07 11.38 1.58
C PRO A 329 0.09 10.27 1.96
N THR A 330 -0.94 10.61 2.73
CA THR A 330 -1.90 9.64 3.28
C THR A 330 -2.70 8.91 2.21
N TYR A 331 -2.88 9.53 1.04
CA TYR A 331 -3.54 8.90 -0.11
C TYR A 331 -2.64 7.93 -0.87
N ASN A 332 -1.32 7.98 -0.67
CA ASN A 332 -0.41 7.12 -1.40
C ASN A 332 -0.70 5.65 -1.05
N ARG A 333 -0.62 4.81 -2.07
CA ARG A 333 -0.87 3.37 -1.95
C ARG A 333 0.11 2.62 -2.83
N ILE A 334 0.73 1.60 -2.25
CA ILE A 334 1.53 0.65 -3.00
C ILE A 334 1.05 -0.75 -2.65
N PHE A 335 1.53 -1.74 -3.39
CA PHE A 335 0.99 -3.09 -3.29
C PHE A 335 2.13 -4.10 -3.42
N PHE A 336 2.00 -5.19 -2.68
CA PHE A 336 2.95 -6.28 -2.68
C PHE A 336 2.24 -7.62 -2.55
N HIS A 337 2.95 -8.68 -2.93
CA HIS A 337 2.40 -10.03 -2.81
C HIS A 337 2.22 -10.35 -1.31
N PRO A 338 1.14 -11.03 -0.89
CA PRO A 338 0.87 -11.29 0.52
C PRO A 338 2.00 -12.01 1.26
N MET A 339 2.83 -12.76 0.54
CA MET A 339 3.99 -13.49 1.09
C MET A 339 5.24 -12.63 1.28
N THR A 340 5.26 -11.41 0.74
CA THR A 340 6.41 -10.50 0.86
C THR A 340 6.60 -10.08 2.32
N LYS A 341 7.86 -10.06 2.77
CA LYS A 341 8.25 -9.60 4.10
C LYS A 341 9.63 -8.96 3.98
N ASN A 342 9.82 -7.82 4.62
CA ASN A 342 11.10 -7.12 4.62
C ASN A 342 11.23 -6.23 5.87
N PHE A 343 12.37 -5.56 5.99
CA PHE A 343 12.72 -4.68 7.11
C PHE A 343 11.93 -3.35 7.17
N THR A 344 11.05 -3.10 6.21
CA THR A 344 10.20 -1.90 6.13
C THR A 344 8.71 -2.20 6.28
N PHE A 345 8.30 -3.47 6.35
CA PHE A 345 6.88 -3.84 6.39
C PHE A 345 6.48 -4.29 7.79
N GLY A 346 5.52 -3.56 8.37
CA GLY A 346 4.82 -3.87 9.60
C GLY A 346 3.31 -3.75 9.40
N PHE A 347 2.59 -3.46 10.47
CA PHE A 347 1.14 -3.30 10.46
C PHE A 347 0.62 -2.72 11.78
N ARG A 348 -0.66 -2.32 11.77
CA ARG A 348 -1.47 -2.01 12.94
C ARG A 348 -2.83 -2.68 12.80
N CYS A 349 -3.54 -2.94 13.90
CA CYS A 349 -4.87 -3.55 13.85
C CYS A 349 -5.99 -2.51 13.96
N ALA A 350 -7.20 -2.94 13.58
CA ALA A 350 -8.46 -2.24 13.72
C ALA A 350 -9.53 -3.18 14.30
N GLN A 351 -10.60 -2.62 14.83
CA GLN A 351 -11.69 -3.37 15.46
C GLN A 351 -13.01 -2.64 15.26
N ASP A 352 -14.10 -3.39 15.06
CA ASP A 352 -15.44 -2.83 15.02
C ASP A 352 -15.96 -2.50 16.44
N PRO A 353 -16.89 -1.52 16.60
CA PRO A 353 -17.33 -0.99 17.90
C PRO A 353 -17.92 -1.94 18.94
#